data_AF-A0A2K3L4S7-F1
#
_entry.id   AF-A0A2K3L4S7-F1
#
_cell.length_a   1.000
_cell.length_b   1.000
_cell.length_c   1.000
_cell.angle_alpha   90.00
_cell.angle_beta   90.00
_cell.angle_gamma   90.00
#
_symmetry.space_group_name_H-M   'P 1'
#
loop_
_entity.id
_entity.type
_entity.pdbx_description
1 polymer ?
#
loop_
_entity_poly.entity_id
_entity_poly.type
_entity_poly.pdbx_seq_one_letter_code
_entity_poly.pdbx_strand_id
1 'polypeptide(L)'
;SYSTVAWGASAAKGVKENVQYTSTSTSTAGSVFDFFNALGTVAFAYAGHNVVLEIQASIPSTPEKPSKVPMWRGCIVAYIIVALCYFPVAIIGYWMFGNAVEDNVLISLEKPAWLIAMANFFVVLHVIGSYQIFAMPVFDMIESVLVKKMNFEPSRILRFVVRNVYVAFTMIVAITIPFFGGLLGFFGGFAFAPTTYFVSH
;
A
#
# COMPACT_ATOMS: atom_id res chain seq x y z
N SER A 1 -9.07 5.51 12.87
CA SER A 1 -8.04 4.92 11.98
C SER A 1 -6.67 5.31 12.48
N TYR A 2 -5.61 4.52 12.22
CA TYR A 2 -4.23 4.92 12.56
C TYR A 2 -3.83 6.22 11.83
N SER A 3 -4.45 6.54 10.69
CA SER A 3 -4.29 7.83 10.01
C SER A 3 -4.74 9.01 10.89
N THR A 4 -5.87 8.88 11.59
CA THR A 4 -6.37 9.89 12.54
C THR A 4 -5.42 10.10 13.71
N VAL A 5 -4.85 9.01 14.22
CA VAL A 5 -3.83 9.07 15.28
C VAL A 5 -2.57 9.75 14.76
N ALA A 6 -2.12 9.43 13.54
CA ALA A 6 -0.93 9.98 12.93
C ALA A 6 -1.02 11.51 12.74
N TRP A 7 -2.06 12.01 12.06
CA TRP A 7 -2.18 13.46 11.83
C TRP A 7 -2.56 14.21 13.10
N GLY A 8 -3.41 13.64 13.96
CA GLY A 8 -3.80 14.26 15.23
C GLY A 8 -2.63 14.40 16.20
N ALA A 9 -1.79 13.37 16.31
CA ALA A 9 -0.57 13.43 17.10
C ALA A 9 0.46 14.41 16.52
N SER A 10 0.57 14.47 15.20
CA SER A 10 1.46 15.42 14.51
C SER A 10 1.04 16.85 14.79
N ALA A 11 -0.27 17.15 14.66
CA ALA A 11 -0.83 18.46 14.99
C ALA A 11 -0.60 18.84 16.47
N ALA A 12 -0.81 17.90 17.39
CA ALA A 12 -0.62 18.12 18.82
C ALA A 12 0.85 18.33 19.23
N LYS A 13 1.81 17.76 18.49
CA LYS A 13 3.25 17.92 18.75
C LYS A 13 3.74 19.36 18.49
N GLY A 14 3.06 20.11 17.63
CA GLY A 14 3.52 21.44 17.25
C GLY A 14 4.64 21.40 16.19
N VAL A 15 4.84 22.53 15.51
CA VAL A 15 5.87 22.63 14.45
C VAL A 15 7.23 22.43 15.10
N LYS A 16 8.05 21.52 14.56
CA LYS A 16 9.39 21.26 15.10
C LYS A 16 10.27 22.54 14.97
N GLU A 17 11.17 22.76 15.92
CA GLU A 17 12.09 23.90 15.85
C GLU A 17 13.03 23.75 14.64
N ASN A 18 13.23 24.83 13.88
CA ASN A 18 14.07 24.90 12.67
C ASN A 18 13.62 24.00 11.50
N VAL A 19 12.31 23.82 11.29
CA VAL A 19 11.78 23.09 10.12
C VAL A 19 12.15 23.78 8.81
N GLN A 20 12.70 22.99 7.88
CA GLN A 20 12.94 23.40 6.51
C GLN A 20 11.94 22.73 5.57
N TYR A 21 11.47 23.49 4.57
CA TYR A 21 10.53 23.00 3.54
C TYR A 21 11.19 22.90 2.17
N THR A 22 12.52 22.86 2.13
CA THR A 22 13.31 22.76 0.92
C THR A 22 13.47 21.29 0.50
N SER A 23 13.65 21.05 -0.80
CA SER A 23 13.91 19.72 -1.33
C SER A 23 15.09 19.05 -0.60
N THR A 24 14.93 17.76 -0.32
CA THR A 24 15.94 16.88 0.27
C THR A 24 17.15 16.66 -0.65
N SER A 25 16.95 16.79 -1.96
CA SER A 25 17.99 16.60 -2.97
C SER A 25 18.83 17.86 -3.19
N THR A 26 20.16 17.69 -3.15
CA THR A 26 21.15 18.77 -3.42
C THR A 26 21.49 18.94 -4.90
N SER A 27 21.00 18.04 -5.78
CA SER A 27 21.26 18.07 -7.22
C SER A 27 19.96 18.06 -8.02
N THR A 28 19.97 18.68 -9.21
CA THR A 28 18.81 18.70 -10.11
C THR A 28 18.35 17.30 -10.49
N ALA A 29 19.28 16.38 -10.76
CA ALA A 29 18.96 14.99 -11.07
C ALA A 29 18.27 14.30 -9.89
N GLY A 30 18.78 14.49 -8.67
CA GLY A 30 18.14 13.99 -7.44
C GLY A 30 16.72 14.51 -7.28
N SER A 31 16.49 15.80 -7.45
CA SER A 31 15.14 16.39 -7.34
C SER A 31 14.16 15.83 -8.37
N VAL A 32 14.62 15.51 -9.58
CA VAL A 32 13.79 14.87 -10.61
C VAL A 32 13.45 13.43 -10.21
N PHE A 33 14.41 12.67 -9.69
CA PHE A 33 14.15 11.31 -9.20
C PHE A 33 13.21 11.30 -7.99
N ASP A 34 13.38 12.21 -7.04
CA ASP A 34 12.48 12.38 -5.89
C ASP A 34 11.05 12.69 -6.35
N PHE A 35 10.89 13.55 -7.37
CA PHE A 35 9.59 13.86 -7.93
C PHE A 35 8.91 12.63 -8.56
N PHE A 36 9.64 11.86 -9.37
CA PHE A 36 9.09 10.63 -9.96
C PHE A 36 8.79 9.57 -8.91
N ASN A 37 9.64 9.44 -7.89
CA ASN A 37 9.41 8.53 -6.78
C ASN A 37 8.14 8.92 -6.00
N ALA A 38 7.94 10.21 -5.73
CA ALA A 38 6.74 10.73 -5.08
C ALA A 38 5.47 10.44 -5.90
N LEU A 39 5.51 10.65 -7.22
CA LEU A 39 4.40 10.28 -8.11
C LEU A 39 4.11 8.78 -8.06
N GLY A 40 5.15 7.94 -8.07
CA GLY A 40 5.03 6.50 -7.88
C GLY A 40 4.37 6.16 -6.54
N THR A 41 4.80 6.78 -5.45
CA THR A 41 4.24 6.53 -4.11
C THR A 41 2.76 6.92 -4.05
N VAL A 42 2.37 8.03 -4.67
CA VAL A 42 0.94 8.40 -4.81
C VAL A 42 0.18 7.35 -5.63
N ALA A 43 0.71 6.91 -6.77
CA ALA A 43 0.07 5.88 -7.58
C ALA A 43 -0.10 4.57 -6.78
N PHE A 44 0.95 4.12 -6.08
CA PHE A 44 0.89 2.94 -5.23
C PHE A 44 -0.17 3.06 -4.14
N ALA A 45 -0.31 4.24 -3.53
CA ALA A 45 -1.29 4.50 -2.47
C ALA A 45 -2.75 4.28 -2.94
N TYR A 46 -3.01 4.36 -4.25
CA TYR A 46 -4.31 4.09 -4.87
C TYR A 46 -4.36 2.73 -5.63
N ALA A 47 -3.35 1.87 -5.50
CA ALA A 47 -3.24 0.61 -6.25
C ALA A 47 -4.12 -0.54 -5.71
N GLY A 48 -5.42 -0.30 -5.51
CA GLY A 48 -6.40 -1.30 -5.04
C GLY A 48 -7.05 -2.15 -6.14
N HIS A 49 -6.71 -1.94 -7.41
CA HIS A 49 -7.40 -2.55 -8.55
C HIS A 49 -7.28 -4.08 -8.60
N ASN A 50 -6.17 -4.65 -8.11
CA ASN A 50 -5.89 -6.09 -8.17
C ASN A 50 -6.87 -6.95 -7.35
N VAL A 51 -7.51 -6.38 -6.34
CA VAL A 51 -8.46 -7.10 -5.45
C VAL A 51 -9.92 -6.81 -5.78
N VAL A 52 -10.19 -5.93 -6.76
CA VAL A 52 -11.57 -5.56 -7.15
C VAL A 52 -12.35 -6.79 -7.59
N LEU A 53 -11.79 -7.66 -8.42
CA LEU A 53 -12.52 -8.84 -8.92
C LEU A 53 -12.85 -9.84 -7.79
N GLU A 54 -11.95 -10.00 -6.82
CA GLU A 54 -12.15 -10.88 -5.66
C GLU A 54 -13.26 -10.35 -4.74
N ILE A 55 -13.24 -9.05 -4.45
CA ILE A 55 -14.30 -8.39 -3.68
C ILE A 55 -15.62 -8.47 -4.45
N GLN A 56 -15.62 -8.25 -5.77
CA GLN A 56 -16.82 -8.29 -6.59
C GLN A 56 -17.46 -9.68 -6.62
N ALA A 57 -16.64 -10.74 -6.63
CA ALA A 57 -17.09 -12.11 -6.60
C ALA A 57 -17.83 -12.47 -5.29
N SER A 58 -17.58 -11.74 -4.20
CA SER A 58 -18.28 -11.91 -2.93
C SER A 58 -19.65 -11.18 -2.87
N ILE A 59 -19.93 -10.25 -3.78
CA ILE A 59 -21.17 -9.48 -3.80
C ILE A 59 -22.26 -10.29 -4.53
N PRO A 60 -23.45 -10.49 -3.93
CA PRO A 60 -24.55 -11.19 -4.58
C PRO A 60 -24.90 -10.56 -5.93
N SER A 61 -24.94 -11.38 -6.99
CA SER A 61 -25.30 -10.95 -8.35
C SER A 61 -26.35 -11.87 -8.95
N THR A 62 -27.37 -11.29 -9.59
CA THR A 62 -28.32 -12.02 -10.46
C THR A 62 -28.22 -11.47 -11.88
N PRO A 63 -28.70 -12.19 -12.92
CA PRO A 63 -28.75 -11.67 -14.28
C PRO A 63 -29.48 -10.32 -14.39
N GLU A 64 -30.48 -10.11 -13.54
CA GLU A 64 -31.28 -8.88 -13.45
C GLU A 64 -30.60 -7.77 -12.63
N LYS A 65 -29.70 -8.13 -11.70
CA LYS A 65 -28.99 -7.20 -10.79
C LYS A 65 -27.50 -7.52 -10.77
N PRO A 66 -26.71 -6.95 -11.71
CA PRO A 66 -25.28 -7.23 -11.79
C PRO A 66 -24.50 -6.56 -10.63
N SER A 67 -23.53 -7.27 -10.06
CA SER A 67 -22.68 -6.80 -8.95
C SER A 67 -21.78 -5.60 -9.31
N LYS A 68 -21.65 -5.28 -10.61
CA LYS A 68 -20.86 -4.15 -11.10
C LYS A 68 -21.34 -2.79 -10.56
N VAL A 69 -22.65 -2.60 -10.35
CA VAL A 69 -23.20 -1.32 -9.91
C VAL A 69 -22.90 -1.06 -8.42
N PRO A 70 -23.19 -2.01 -7.50
CA PRO A 70 -22.72 -1.91 -6.11
C PRO A 70 -21.20 -1.76 -6.00
N MET A 71 -20.44 -2.54 -6.80
CA MET A 71 -18.98 -2.48 -6.80
C MET A 71 -18.46 -1.09 -7.16
N TRP A 72 -18.95 -0.49 -8.25
CA TRP A 72 -18.56 0.86 -8.67
C TRP A 72 -18.82 1.92 -7.59
N ARG A 73 -20.00 1.87 -6.95
CA ARG A 73 -20.33 2.77 -5.83
C ARG A 73 -19.39 2.55 -4.64
N GLY A 74 -19.10 1.29 -4.32
CA GLY A 74 -18.13 0.93 -3.28
C GLY A 74 -16.75 1.49 -3.57
N CYS A 75 -16.28 1.38 -4.82
CA CYS A 75 -15.00 1.94 -5.26
C CYS A 75 -14.96 3.46 -5.09
N ILE A 76 -15.98 4.20 -5.54
CA ILE A 76 -16.02 5.66 -5.37
C ILE A 76 -15.92 6.06 -3.89
N VAL A 77 -16.73 5.43 -3.04
CA VAL A 77 -16.72 5.72 -1.59
C VAL A 77 -15.36 5.37 -0.98
N ALA A 78 -14.77 4.25 -1.35
CA ALA A 78 -13.45 3.84 -0.89
C ALA A 78 -12.37 4.87 -1.27
N TYR A 79 -12.35 5.35 -2.52
CA TYR A 79 -11.39 6.37 -2.96
C TYR A 79 -11.56 7.70 -2.21
N ILE A 80 -12.80 8.12 -1.94
CA ILE A 80 -13.07 9.32 -1.13
C ILE A 80 -12.53 9.14 0.30
N ILE A 81 -12.79 7.99 0.93
CA ILE A 81 -12.30 7.69 2.29
C ILE A 81 -10.77 7.65 2.33
N VAL A 82 -10.13 7.04 1.32
CA VAL A 82 -8.66 7.00 1.18
C VAL A 82 -8.10 8.42 1.08
N ALA A 83 -8.68 9.26 0.22
CA ALA A 83 -8.29 10.66 0.10
C ALA A 83 -8.41 11.40 1.45
N LEU A 84 -9.54 11.26 2.14
CA LEU A 84 -9.75 11.86 3.47
C LEU A 84 -8.80 11.34 4.54
N CYS A 85 -8.23 10.15 4.38
CA CYS A 85 -7.22 9.61 5.28
C CYS A 85 -5.80 10.11 4.93
N TYR A 86 -5.47 10.23 3.66
CA TYR A 86 -4.12 10.54 3.21
C TYR A 86 -3.83 12.04 3.16
N PHE A 87 -4.76 12.86 2.66
CA PHE A 87 -4.51 14.30 2.54
C PHE A 87 -4.22 14.98 3.90
N PRO A 88 -4.98 14.74 4.97
CA PRO A 88 -4.66 15.33 6.27
C PRO A 88 -3.31 14.87 6.82
N VAL A 89 -2.97 13.59 6.65
CA VAL A 89 -1.67 13.05 7.11
C VAL A 89 -0.52 13.67 6.34
N ALA A 90 -0.62 13.78 5.01
CA ALA A 90 0.41 14.39 4.18
C ALA A 90 0.56 15.89 4.46
N ILE A 91 -0.55 16.65 4.48
CA ILE A 91 -0.52 18.11 4.69
C ILE A 91 -0.01 18.44 6.10
N ILE A 92 -0.61 17.83 7.12
CA ILE A 92 -0.22 18.11 8.51
C ILE A 92 1.19 17.56 8.77
N GLY A 93 1.49 16.31 8.39
CA GLY A 93 2.82 15.74 8.57
C GLY A 93 3.92 16.59 7.95
N TYR A 94 3.74 17.02 6.69
CA TYR A 94 4.70 17.91 6.03
C TYR A 94 4.77 19.29 6.68
N TRP A 95 3.65 19.86 7.12
CA TRP A 95 3.65 21.15 7.81
C TRP A 95 4.36 21.09 9.17
N MET A 96 4.29 19.97 9.89
CA MET A 96 4.89 19.87 11.21
C MET A 96 6.38 19.49 11.18
N PHE A 97 6.79 18.68 10.19
CA PHE A 97 8.13 18.09 10.13
C PHE A 97 8.98 18.54 8.92
N GLY A 98 8.37 19.13 7.89
CA GLY A 98 9.04 19.57 6.66
C GLY A 98 9.82 18.46 5.98
N ASN A 99 11.05 18.75 5.55
CA ASN A 99 11.97 17.81 4.91
C ASN A 99 12.59 16.76 5.85
N ALA A 100 12.29 16.81 7.15
CA ALA A 100 12.69 15.80 8.14
C ALA A 100 11.59 14.76 8.42
N VAL A 101 10.52 14.75 7.62
CA VAL A 101 9.49 13.71 7.70
C VAL A 101 10.08 12.37 7.25
N GLU A 102 9.89 11.33 8.06
CA GLU A 102 10.28 9.97 7.69
C GLU A 102 9.18 9.34 6.84
N ASP A 103 9.52 8.35 6.01
CA ASP A 103 8.56 7.56 5.21
C ASP A 103 7.42 7.00 6.08
N ASN A 104 7.73 6.68 7.34
CA ASN A 104 6.76 6.33 8.36
C ASN A 104 6.63 7.47 9.39
N VAL A 105 5.56 8.25 9.28
CA VAL A 105 5.26 9.38 10.16
C VAL A 105 5.18 9.01 11.65
N LEU A 106 4.90 7.75 12.00
CA LEU A 106 4.88 7.29 13.40
C LEU A 106 6.28 7.31 14.02
N ILE A 107 7.33 7.16 13.22
CA ILE A 107 8.73 7.28 13.66
C ILE A 107 9.03 8.74 14.01
N SER A 108 8.50 9.71 13.25
CA SER A 108 8.71 11.14 13.45
C SER A 108 8.03 11.72 14.71
N LEU A 109 7.05 11.00 15.31
CA LEU A 109 6.33 11.46 16.50
C LEU A 109 7.17 11.42 17.78
N GLU A 110 8.09 10.47 17.94
CA GLU A 110 9.03 10.26 19.08
C GLU A 110 8.39 10.11 20.49
N LYS A 111 7.28 10.80 20.83
CA LYS A 111 6.53 10.76 22.10
C LYS A 111 5.03 11.13 21.89
N PRO A 112 4.11 10.68 22.77
CA PRO A 112 4.29 9.74 23.88
C PRO A 112 4.27 8.27 23.43
N ALA A 113 5.06 7.43 24.09
CA ALA A 113 5.31 6.04 23.65
C ALA A 113 4.04 5.15 23.59
N TRP A 114 3.05 5.36 24.47
CA TRP A 114 1.82 4.57 24.48
C TRP A 114 0.97 4.77 23.21
N LEU A 115 0.95 6.00 22.67
CA LEU A 115 0.19 6.34 21.47
C LEU A 115 0.84 5.71 20.24
N ILE A 116 2.18 5.75 20.18
CA ILE A 116 2.98 5.11 19.14
C ILE A 116 2.79 3.58 19.19
N ALA A 117 2.83 2.98 20.38
CA ALA A 117 2.61 1.54 20.56
C ALA A 117 1.21 1.12 20.08
N MET A 118 0.17 1.88 20.43
CA MET A 118 -1.20 1.62 19.97
C MET A 118 -1.33 1.79 18.45
N ALA A 119 -0.72 2.83 17.87
CA ALA A 119 -0.72 3.03 16.42
C ALA A 119 -0.01 1.90 15.69
N ASN A 120 1.17 1.48 16.17
CA ASN A 120 1.92 0.35 15.62
C ASN A 120 1.12 -0.96 15.73
N PHE A 121 0.42 -1.18 16.84
CA PHE A 121 -0.45 -2.35 16.99
C PHE A 121 -1.56 -2.38 15.93
N PHE A 122 -2.23 -1.24 15.68
CA PHE A 122 -3.22 -1.16 14.61
C PHE A 122 -2.62 -1.36 13.22
N VAL A 123 -1.41 -0.85 12.97
CA VAL A 123 -0.69 -1.09 11.71
C VAL A 123 -0.41 -2.58 11.52
N VAL A 124 0.05 -3.29 12.56
CA VAL A 124 0.27 -4.74 12.51
C VAL A 124 -1.01 -5.49 12.20
N LEU A 125 -2.10 -5.21 12.92
CA LEU A 125 -3.40 -5.85 12.66
C LEU A 125 -3.89 -5.60 11.22
N HIS A 126 -3.76 -4.36 10.75
CA HIS A 126 -4.12 -3.99 9.39
C HIS A 126 -3.27 -4.73 8.35
N VAL A 127 -1.95 -4.79 8.51
CA VAL A 127 -1.03 -5.43 7.57
C VAL A 127 -1.27 -6.93 7.50
N ILE A 128 -1.53 -7.60 8.62
CA ILE A 128 -1.86 -9.04 8.65
C ILE A 128 -3.15 -9.31 7.84
N GLY A 129 -4.19 -8.51 8.06
CA GLY A 129 -5.46 -8.65 7.34
C GLY A 129 -5.30 -8.37 5.85
N SER A 130 -4.64 -7.26 5.50
CA SER A 130 -4.40 -6.87 4.11
C SER A 130 -3.54 -7.91 3.39
N TYR A 131 -2.46 -8.40 4.00
CA TYR A 131 -1.59 -9.42 3.41
C TYR A 131 -2.41 -10.64 2.94
N GLN A 132 -3.37 -11.07 3.75
CA GLN A 132 -4.15 -12.25 3.42
C GLN A 132 -5.09 -12.03 2.24
N ILE A 133 -5.69 -10.84 2.12
CA ILE A 133 -6.52 -10.47 0.97
C ILE A 133 -5.66 -10.36 -0.29
N PHE A 134 -4.52 -9.65 -0.22
CA PHE A 134 -3.66 -9.45 -1.40
C PHE A 134 -2.90 -10.70 -1.85
N ALA A 135 -2.60 -11.64 -0.94
CA ALA A 135 -1.86 -12.85 -1.28
C ALA A 135 -2.73 -13.92 -1.96
N MET A 136 -4.06 -13.93 -1.73
CA MET A 136 -4.96 -14.93 -2.31
C MET A 136 -4.93 -14.98 -3.85
N PRO A 137 -5.10 -13.84 -4.57
CA PRO A 137 -5.01 -13.83 -6.03
C PRO A 137 -3.64 -14.30 -6.56
N VAL A 138 -2.56 -13.97 -5.84
CA VAL A 138 -1.20 -14.36 -6.22
C VAL A 138 -1.03 -15.87 -6.08
N PHE A 139 -1.52 -16.46 -4.99
CA PHE A 139 -1.50 -17.91 -4.81
C PHE A 139 -2.28 -18.62 -5.91
N ASP A 140 -3.48 -18.12 -6.23
CA ASP A 140 -4.33 -18.71 -7.26
C ASP A 140 -3.71 -18.59 -8.66
N MET A 141 -3.02 -17.48 -8.94
CA MET A 141 -2.28 -17.29 -10.18
C MET A 141 -1.12 -18.28 -10.30
N ILE A 142 -0.29 -18.42 -9.26
CA ILE A 142 0.86 -19.34 -9.26
C ILE A 142 0.37 -20.79 -9.41
N GLU A 143 -0.65 -21.19 -8.65
CA GLU A 143 -1.26 -22.52 -8.75
C GLU A 143 -1.81 -22.77 -10.16
N SER A 144 -2.50 -21.78 -10.75
CA SER A 144 -3.04 -21.88 -12.11
C SER A 144 -1.94 -22.11 -13.15
N VAL A 145 -0.80 -21.43 -13.03
CA VAL A 145 0.35 -21.61 -13.93
C VAL A 145 0.95 -23.01 -13.76
N LEU A 146 1.17 -23.44 -12.52
CA LEU A 146 1.74 -24.75 -12.21
C LEU A 146 0.85 -25.90 -12.73
N VAL A 147 -0.45 -25.82 -12.50
CA VAL A 147 -1.39 -26.87 -12.91
C VAL A 147 -1.66 -26.83 -14.42
N LYS A 148 -1.98 -25.67 -14.99
CA LYS A 148 -2.44 -25.58 -16.40
C LYS A 148 -1.30 -25.51 -17.40
N LYS A 149 -0.16 -24.92 -17.05
CA LYS A 149 0.95 -24.69 -17.98
C LYS A 149 2.10 -25.67 -17.76
N MET A 150 2.34 -26.08 -16.51
CA MET A 150 3.42 -27.02 -16.16
C MET A 150 2.90 -28.45 -15.88
N ASN A 151 1.60 -28.70 -16.04
CA ASN A 151 0.95 -30.01 -15.87
C ASN A 151 1.19 -30.66 -14.49
N PHE A 152 1.36 -29.87 -13.43
CA PHE A 152 1.37 -30.43 -12.07
C PHE A 152 -0.01 -30.88 -11.63
N GLU A 153 -0.08 -31.97 -10.86
CA GLU A 153 -1.34 -32.40 -10.27
C GLU A 153 -1.79 -31.43 -9.15
N PRO A 154 -3.05 -30.95 -9.18
CA PRO A 154 -3.58 -30.11 -8.13
C PRO A 154 -3.67 -30.92 -6.82
N SER A 155 -2.78 -30.62 -5.88
CA SER A 155 -2.69 -31.32 -4.59
C SER A 155 -2.61 -30.35 -3.42
N ARG A 156 -3.02 -30.81 -2.22
CA ARG A 156 -2.85 -30.03 -0.98
C ARG A 156 -1.37 -29.74 -0.68
N ILE A 157 -0.48 -30.64 -1.09
CA ILE A 157 0.97 -30.50 -0.94
C ILE A 157 1.48 -29.37 -1.85
N LEU A 158 1.05 -29.34 -3.13
CA LEU A 158 1.40 -28.27 -4.06
C LEU A 158 1.02 -26.90 -3.51
N ARG A 159 -0.21 -26.76 -3.00
CA ARG A 159 -0.69 -25.53 -2.35
C ARG A 159 0.15 -25.14 -1.14
N PHE A 160 0.49 -26.12 -0.30
CA PHE A 160 1.31 -25.88 0.88
C PHE A 160 2.72 -25.40 0.50
N VAL A 161 3.36 -26.05 -0.47
CA VAL A 161 4.70 -25.66 -0.95
C VAL A 161 4.66 -24.27 -1.57
N VAL A 162 3.73 -23.99 -2.48
CA VAL A 162 3.60 -22.68 -3.14
C VAL A 162 3.47 -21.55 -2.12
N ARG A 163 2.59 -21.70 -1.12
CA ARG A 163 2.38 -20.68 -0.09
C ARG A 163 3.62 -20.44 0.75
N ASN A 164 4.30 -21.50 1.19
CA ASN A 164 5.51 -21.37 2.00
C ASN A 164 6.68 -20.78 1.21
N VAL A 165 6.87 -21.20 -0.04
CA VAL A 165 7.91 -20.65 -0.92
C VAL A 165 7.67 -19.17 -1.18
N TYR A 166 6.42 -18.78 -1.44
CA TYR A 166 6.06 -17.37 -1.61
C TYR A 166 6.33 -16.54 -0.34
N VAL A 167 5.90 -17.02 0.83
CA VAL A 167 6.15 -16.34 2.11
C VAL A 167 7.66 -16.24 2.41
N ALA A 168 8.42 -17.29 2.17
CA ALA A 168 9.87 -17.28 2.36
C ALA A 168 10.55 -16.28 1.41
N PHE A 169 10.12 -16.24 0.15
CA PHE A 169 10.62 -15.28 -0.83
C PHE A 169 10.33 -13.84 -0.41
N THR A 170 9.08 -13.50 -0.04
CA THR A 170 8.72 -12.14 0.38
C THR A 170 9.44 -11.74 1.67
N MET A 171 9.68 -12.68 2.58
CA MET A 171 10.49 -12.45 3.78
C MET A 171 11.96 -12.13 3.44
N ILE A 172 12.57 -12.87 2.51
CA ILE A 172 13.94 -12.59 2.06
C ILE A 172 14.01 -11.18 1.46
N VAL A 173 13.07 -10.85 0.56
CA VAL A 173 13.01 -9.52 -0.06
C VAL A 173 12.90 -8.42 1.02
N ALA A 174 12.00 -8.59 1.99
CA ALA A 174 11.80 -7.63 3.09
C ALA A 174 13.06 -7.41 3.93
N ILE A 175 13.87 -8.44 4.16
CA ILE A 175 15.14 -8.34 4.90
C ILE A 175 16.22 -7.66 4.05
N THR A 176 16.29 -7.98 2.75
CA THR A 176 17.34 -7.46 1.87
C THR A 176 17.15 -6.00 1.46
N ILE A 177 15.92 -5.49 1.46
CA ILE A 177 15.59 -4.14 0.98
C ILE A 177 14.85 -3.36 2.08
N PRO A 178 15.56 -2.72 3.02
CA PRO A 178 14.95 -1.99 4.13
C PRO A 178 14.62 -0.51 3.79
N PHE A 179 14.41 -0.15 2.52
CA PHE A 179 14.03 1.21 2.11
C PHE A 179 12.59 1.26 1.59
N PHE A 180 11.65 1.52 2.50
CA PHE A 180 10.21 1.44 2.24
C PHE A 180 9.74 2.45 1.18
N GLY A 181 10.05 3.76 1.31
CA GLY A 181 9.60 4.78 0.37
C GLY A 181 10.13 4.58 -1.05
N GLY A 182 11.41 4.22 -1.18
CA GLY A 182 12.01 3.88 -2.48
C GLY A 182 11.29 2.71 -3.17
N LEU A 183 10.94 1.68 -2.41
CA LEU A 183 10.24 0.49 -2.89
C LEU A 183 8.78 0.79 -3.28
N LEU A 184 8.07 1.61 -2.48
CA LEU A 184 6.72 2.08 -2.81
C LEU A 184 6.70 2.91 -4.10
N GLY A 185 7.63 3.86 -4.25
CA GLY A 185 7.72 4.69 -5.44
C GLY A 185 8.07 3.88 -6.70
N PHE A 186 8.99 2.92 -6.56
CA PHE A 186 9.34 2.00 -7.65
C PHE A 186 8.15 1.13 -8.07
N PHE A 187 7.53 0.40 -7.14
CA PHE A 187 6.38 -0.45 -7.47
C PHE A 187 5.16 0.35 -7.90
N GLY A 188 4.97 1.56 -7.37
CA GLY A 188 3.95 2.48 -7.85
C GLY A 188 4.16 2.84 -9.32
N GLY A 189 5.35 3.32 -9.69
CA GLY A 189 5.67 3.66 -11.09
C GLY A 189 5.66 2.43 -12.01
N PHE A 190 6.21 1.31 -11.56
CA PHE A 190 6.33 0.07 -12.33
C PHE A 190 5.01 -0.71 -12.45
N ALA A 191 4.16 -0.73 -11.43
CA ALA A 191 2.90 -1.48 -11.45
C ALA A 191 1.77 -0.70 -12.12
N PHE A 192 1.69 0.63 -11.97
CA PHE A 192 0.63 1.42 -12.61
C PHE A 192 0.78 1.48 -14.13
N ALA A 193 2.01 1.53 -14.66
CA ALA A 193 2.23 1.67 -16.10
C ALA A 193 1.71 0.46 -16.92
N PRO A 194 1.97 -0.82 -16.53
CA PRO A 194 1.44 -2.00 -17.21
C PRO A 194 -0.06 -2.22 -17.00
N THR A 195 -0.55 -2.18 -15.74
CA THR A 195 -1.95 -2.58 -15.46
C THR A 195 -2.98 -1.55 -15.90
N THR A 196 -2.62 -0.27 -16.01
CA THR A 196 -3.54 0.79 -16.47
C THR A 196 -3.54 0.94 -17.99
N TYR A 197 -2.36 0.89 -18.63
CA TYR A 197 -2.25 1.17 -20.07
C TYR A 197 -2.24 -0.06 -20.97
N PHE A 198 -1.81 -1.24 -20.49
CA PHE A 198 -1.66 -2.42 -21.36
C PHE A 198 -2.77 -3.46 -21.21
N VAL A 199 -3.55 -3.43 -20.12
CA VAL A 199 -4.67 -4.38 -19.88
C VAL A 199 -6.02 -3.79 -20.33
N SER A 200 -6.06 -2.54 -20.76
CA SER A 200 -7.26 -1.86 -21.27
C SER A 200 -7.44 -1.94 -22.80
N HIS A 201 -6.67 -2.79 -23.50
CA HIS A 201 -6.84 -3.12 -24.92
C HIS A 201 -6.97 -4.63 -25.13
#